data_AF-A0A743SNC9-F1
#
_entry.id   AF-A0A743SNC9-F1
#
_cell.length_a   1.000
_cell.length_b   1.000
_cell.length_c   1.000
_cell.angle_alpha   90.00
_cell.angle_beta   90.00
_cell.angle_gamma   90.00
#
_symmetry.space_group_name_H-M   'P 1'
#
loop_
_entity.id
_entity.type
_entity.pdbx_description
1 polymer ?
#
loop_
_entity_poly.entity_id
_entity_poly.type
_entity_poly.pdbx_seq_one_letter_code
_entity_poly.pdbx_strand_id
1 'polypeptide(L)'
;MKKPLPARLAELERLLIRQAEELRQKDTQLRLIEETEAFLRTALARAEEKVEEGEREIERLRAQLEKLRRMLFGTRSEKLRRQVEEAEALLKQQENESDRKSGRETDPQVPRQLRQSRHRRPFPEHLPREINRLEPAETCCPECGGELDFLGEVSAEQLELVTSALKVIRTVRVKKACTKCDCIVEAPAPSRPIERGIAGPGLLARVLTAKYCEHLPLYRLSEILERQHGVVLSRVLLSNWVDACCHLLSAVVDALYQYVMNGRKVHVDDTPVKVLAPGTKKTKKGHIWVYVRDDRNVGSSEPPAVWYAYSPDWSGKHTQNHLRPFHGVLQCDGYKGYETLFSEERKGGPLTEAACMAHARRGINDVWEPTRTSATAEEALSRIGELYAIEKEIRGLPEAERLRVRQSRSKPLLLELYDWMEEKVADTSRKDRLPAAF
;
A
#
# COMPACT_ATOMS: atom_id res chain seq x y z
N MET A 1 2.08 91.91 51.72
CA MET A 1 0.94 91.66 52.63
C MET A 1 0.97 90.20 53.06
N LYS A 2 1.50 89.90 54.25
CA LYS A 2 1.54 88.55 54.83
C LYS A 2 0.25 88.35 55.64
N LYS A 3 -0.53 87.30 55.34
CA LYS A 3 -1.71 86.93 56.15
C LYS A 3 -1.29 86.77 57.62
N PRO A 4 -2.12 87.17 58.60
CA PRO A 4 -1.79 87.08 60.03
C PRO A 4 -1.47 85.62 60.43
N LEU A 5 -0.49 85.41 61.32
CA LEU A 5 -0.08 84.10 61.84
C LEU A 5 -1.25 83.15 62.21
N PRO A 6 -2.34 83.62 62.87
CA PRO A 6 -3.49 82.77 63.20
C PRO A 6 -4.21 82.17 61.98
N ALA A 7 -4.26 82.91 60.86
CA ALA A 7 -4.96 82.47 59.65
C ALA A 7 -4.20 81.36 58.90
N ARG A 8 -2.86 81.33 59.00
CA ARG A 8 -2.02 80.27 58.42
C ARG A 8 -2.06 78.98 59.23
N LEU A 9 -2.14 79.08 60.56
CA LEU A 9 -2.33 77.94 61.46
C LEU A 9 -3.66 77.22 61.20
N ALA A 10 -4.75 77.98 61.07
CA ALA A 10 -6.07 77.43 60.77
C ALA A 10 -6.19 76.82 59.36
N GLU A 11 -5.30 77.20 58.42
CA GLU A 11 -5.22 76.62 57.07
C GLU A 11 -4.42 75.31 57.07
N LEU A 12 -3.33 75.25 57.86
CA LEU A 12 -2.53 74.03 58.09
C LEU A 12 -3.32 72.96 58.86
N GLU A 13 -4.09 73.34 59.88
CA GLU A 13 -4.96 72.39 60.61
C GLU A 13 -5.99 71.75 59.68
N ARG A 14 -6.62 72.53 58.79
CA ARG A 14 -7.56 71.99 57.80
C ARG A 14 -6.89 71.02 56.83
N LEU A 15 -5.66 71.30 56.42
CA LEU A 15 -4.88 70.45 55.52
C LEU A 15 -4.48 69.13 56.20
N LEU A 16 -4.05 69.20 57.47
CA LEU A 16 -3.74 68.02 58.28
C LEU A 16 -4.96 67.15 58.55
N ILE A 17 -6.12 67.74 58.85
CA ILE A 17 -7.38 67.01 59.01
C ILE A 17 -7.74 66.28 57.71
N ARG A 18 -7.64 66.96 56.57
CA ARG A 18 -7.94 66.37 55.25
C ARG A 18 -6.96 65.24 54.88
N GLN A 19 -5.67 65.40 55.16
CA GLN A 19 -4.69 64.32 54.96
C GLN A 19 -4.93 63.13 55.90
N ALA A 20 -5.33 63.38 57.15
CA ALA A 20 -5.67 62.33 58.10
C ALA A 20 -6.95 61.56 57.66
N GLU A 21 -7.91 62.24 57.03
CA GLU A 21 -9.09 61.61 56.43
C GLU A 21 -8.72 60.75 55.21
N GLU A 22 -7.86 61.24 54.31
CA GLU A 22 -7.36 60.46 53.17
C GLU A 22 -6.57 59.21 53.60
N LEU A 23 -5.72 59.33 54.62
CA LEU A 23 -4.98 58.20 55.18
C LEU A 23 -5.92 57.16 55.78
N ARG A 24 -6.95 57.59 56.52
CA ARG A 24 -7.99 56.68 57.05
C ARG A 24 -8.76 55.96 55.92
N GLN A 25 -9.08 56.67 54.84
CA GLN A 25 -9.71 56.05 53.67
C GLN A 25 -8.81 54.99 53.02
N LYS A 26 -7.52 55.31 52.82
CA LYS A 26 -6.55 54.37 52.27
C LYS A 26 -6.33 53.14 53.16
N ASP A 27 -6.24 53.32 54.48
CA ASP A 27 -6.14 52.20 55.42
C ASP A 27 -7.37 51.30 55.37
N THR A 28 -8.57 51.88 55.20
CA THR A 28 -9.81 51.11 55.04
C THR A 28 -9.81 50.33 53.73
N GLN A 29 -9.31 50.94 52.64
CA GLN A 29 -9.15 50.29 51.34
C GLN A 29 -8.12 49.15 51.38
N LEU A 30 -7.00 49.34 52.08
CA LEU A 30 -5.96 48.32 52.21
C LEU A 30 -6.48 47.09 52.93
N ARG A 31 -7.22 47.28 54.03
CA ARG A 31 -7.86 46.18 54.77
C ARG A 31 -8.84 45.40 53.90
N LEU A 32 -9.63 46.09 53.07
CA LEU A 32 -10.56 45.42 52.16
C LEU A 32 -9.80 44.58 51.12
N ILE A 33 -8.68 45.10 50.59
CA ILE A 33 -7.84 44.35 49.64
C ILE A 33 -7.25 43.11 50.32
N GLU A 34 -6.71 43.24 51.52
CA GLU A 34 -6.16 42.11 52.30
C GLU A 34 -7.23 41.03 52.56
N GLU A 35 -8.46 41.43 52.92
CA GLU A 35 -9.58 40.51 53.10
C GLU A 35 -9.96 39.79 51.78
N THR A 36 -9.99 40.52 50.65
CA THR A 36 -10.29 39.91 49.34
C THR A 36 -9.18 38.97 48.86
N GLU A 37 -7.92 39.31 49.10
CA GLU A 37 -6.77 38.46 48.73
C GLU A 37 -6.79 37.16 49.55
N ALA A 38 -7.06 37.25 50.85
CA ALA A 38 -7.21 36.07 51.71
C ALA A 38 -8.37 35.17 51.26
N PHE A 39 -9.50 35.77 50.86
CA PHE A 39 -10.64 35.04 50.30
C PHE A 39 -10.28 34.33 48.98
N LEU A 40 -9.63 35.04 48.05
CA LEU A 40 -9.24 34.49 46.75
C LEU A 40 -8.22 33.34 46.88
N ARG A 41 -7.24 33.47 47.77
CA ARG A 41 -6.27 32.38 48.06
C ARG A 41 -6.98 31.13 48.58
N THR A 42 -7.96 31.30 49.46
CA THR A 42 -8.76 30.18 49.98
C THR A 42 -9.63 29.55 48.89
N ALA A 43 -10.20 30.35 48.00
CA ALA A 43 -11.00 29.87 46.88
C ALA A 43 -10.14 29.10 45.86
N LEU A 44 -8.93 29.57 45.58
CA LEU A 44 -7.98 28.92 44.67
C LEU A 44 -7.54 27.56 45.20
N ALA A 45 -7.15 27.48 46.48
CA ALA A 45 -6.77 26.20 47.11
C ALA A 45 -7.91 25.16 47.04
N ARG A 46 -9.16 25.59 47.25
CA ARG A 46 -10.34 24.71 47.10
C ARG A 46 -10.61 24.28 45.65
N ALA A 47 -10.25 25.12 44.68
CA ALA A 47 -10.38 24.79 43.26
C ALA A 47 -9.30 23.78 42.83
N GLU A 48 -8.06 23.98 43.28
CA GLU A 48 -6.94 23.05 43.04
C GLU A 48 -7.22 21.67 43.63
N GLU A 49 -7.73 21.59 44.87
CA GLU A 49 -8.12 20.34 45.51
C GLU A 49 -9.20 19.58 44.70
N LYS A 50 -10.21 20.30 44.19
CA LYS A 50 -11.24 19.70 43.33
C LYS A 50 -10.71 19.21 41.98
N VAL A 51 -9.73 19.90 41.41
CA VAL A 51 -9.08 19.47 40.16
C VAL A 51 -8.30 18.18 40.41
N GLU A 52 -7.52 18.10 41.48
CA GLU A 52 -6.80 16.88 41.84
C GLU A 52 -7.74 15.69 42.11
N GLU A 53 -8.85 15.90 42.82
CA GLU A 53 -9.87 14.87 43.03
C GLU A 53 -10.48 14.38 41.71
N GLY A 54 -10.78 15.30 40.80
CA GLY A 54 -11.29 14.98 39.46
C GLY A 54 -10.28 14.18 38.62
N GLU A 55 -9.00 14.54 38.66
CA GLU A 55 -7.93 13.83 37.96
C GLU A 55 -7.76 12.39 38.46
N ARG A 56 -7.79 12.19 39.79
CA ARG A 56 -7.76 10.85 40.41
C ARG A 56 -8.94 9.98 39.99
N GLU A 57 -10.14 10.56 39.91
CA GLU A 57 -11.33 9.81 39.48
C GLU A 57 -11.28 9.47 37.98
N ILE A 58 -10.75 10.37 37.14
CA ILE A 58 -10.52 10.09 35.71
C ILE A 58 -9.54 8.92 35.54
N GLU A 59 -8.45 8.90 36.29
CA GLU A 59 -7.46 7.82 36.22
C GLU A 59 -8.07 6.48 36.66
N ARG A 60 -8.87 6.49 37.73
CA ARG A 60 -9.61 5.31 38.22
C ARG A 60 -10.60 4.78 37.17
N LEU A 61 -11.41 5.65 36.56
CA LEU A 61 -12.39 5.28 35.55
C LEU A 61 -11.71 4.77 34.27
N ARG A 62 -10.58 5.34 33.86
CA ARG A 62 -9.75 4.84 32.74
C ARG A 62 -9.24 3.42 33.00
N ALA A 63 -8.71 3.17 34.20
CA ALA A 63 -8.25 1.83 34.59
C ALA A 63 -9.40 0.80 34.60
N GLN A 64 -10.60 1.18 35.06
CA GLN A 64 -11.79 0.33 35.03
C GLN A 64 -12.25 0.03 33.60
N LEU A 65 -12.27 1.04 32.72
CA LEU A 65 -12.60 0.86 31.30
C LEU A 65 -11.62 -0.07 30.59
N GLU A 66 -10.32 0.04 30.89
CA GLU A 66 -9.33 -0.84 30.29
C GLU A 66 -9.48 -2.28 30.78
N LYS A 67 -9.78 -2.48 32.07
CA LYS A 67 -10.11 -3.80 32.63
C LYS A 67 -11.37 -4.39 31.97
N LEU A 68 -12.44 -3.61 31.83
CA LEU A 68 -13.69 -4.04 31.17
C LEU A 68 -13.47 -4.33 29.67
N ARG A 69 -12.67 -3.51 28.96
CA ARG A 69 -12.28 -3.77 27.57
C ARG A 69 -11.49 -5.08 27.46
N ARG A 70 -10.53 -5.35 28.35
CA ARG A 70 -9.80 -6.64 28.40
C ARG A 70 -10.75 -7.81 28.68
N MET A 71 -11.76 -7.64 29.54
CA MET A 71 -12.75 -8.69 29.81
C MET A 71 -13.70 -8.96 28.63
N LEU A 72 -14.22 -7.92 27.96
CA LEU A 72 -15.16 -8.03 26.84
C LEU A 72 -14.49 -8.44 25.52
N PHE A 73 -13.29 -7.90 25.24
CA PHE A 73 -12.58 -8.15 23.98
C PHE A 73 -11.46 -9.17 24.12
N GLY A 74 -10.91 -9.42 25.31
CA GLY A 74 -9.90 -10.48 25.52
C GLY A 74 -10.48 -11.88 25.35
N THR A 75 -11.62 -12.17 26.00
CA THR A 75 -12.30 -13.47 25.86
C THR A 75 -12.91 -13.68 24.46
N ARG A 76 -13.43 -12.61 23.82
CA ARG A 76 -13.85 -12.67 22.41
C ARG A 76 -12.67 -12.81 21.47
N SER A 77 -11.52 -12.17 21.73
CA SER A 77 -10.30 -12.28 20.91
C SER A 77 -9.67 -13.67 21.03
N GLU A 78 -9.67 -14.30 22.19
CA GLU A 78 -9.16 -15.67 22.35
C GLU A 78 -10.11 -16.70 21.76
N LYS A 79 -11.43 -16.56 21.97
CA LYS A 79 -12.42 -17.46 21.34
C LYS A 79 -12.44 -17.30 19.82
N LEU A 80 -12.37 -16.06 19.32
CA LEU A 80 -12.30 -15.79 17.89
C LEU A 80 -10.94 -16.23 17.31
N ARG A 81 -9.82 -16.01 18.01
CA ARG A 81 -8.52 -16.57 17.61
C ARG A 81 -8.56 -18.09 17.57
N ARG A 82 -9.14 -18.75 18.57
CA ARG A 82 -9.26 -20.20 18.60
C ARG A 82 -10.18 -20.72 17.50
N GLN A 83 -11.29 -20.04 17.21
CA GLN A 83 -12.17 -20.36 16.08
C GLN A 83 -11.48 -20.12 14.73
N VAL A 84 -10.66 -19.07 14.61
CA VAL A 84 -9.85 -18.79 13.42
C VAL A 84 -8.73 -19.82 13.27
N GLU A 85 -8.05 -20.20 14.35
CA GLU A 85 -7.03 -21.26 14.35
C GLU A 85 -7.63 -22.63 14.02
N GLU A 86 -8.81 -22.96 14.55
CA GLU A 86 -9.57 -24.17 14.22
C GLU A 86 -10.01 -24.14 12.75
N ALA A 87 -10.52 -23.00 12.26
CA ALA A 87 -10.89 -22.83 10.85
C ALA A 87 -9.68 -22.86 9.90
N GLU A 88 -8.55 -22.27 10.28
CA GLU A 88 -7.28 -22.33 9.54
C GLU A 88 -6.71 -23.75 9.54
N ALA A 89 -6.84 -24.49 10.64
CA ALA A 89 -6.43 -25.89 10.72
C ALA A 89 -7.30 -26.80 9.84
N LEU A 90 -8.62 -26.60 9.85
CA LEU A 90 -9.58 -27.27 8.96
C LEU A 90 -9.30 -26.94 7.49
N LEU A 91 -9.06 -25.66 7.18
CA LEU A 91 -8.69 -25.22 5.84
C LEU A 91 -7.40 -25.89 5.39
N LYS A 92 -6.39 -25.92 6.26
CA LYS A 92 -5.10 -26.57 5.98
C LYS A 92 -5.22 -28.08 5.83
N GLN A 93 -6.13 -28.72 6.56
CA GLN A 93 -6.44 -30.14 6.39
C GLN A 93 -7.10 -30.39 5.02
N GLN A 94 -8.07 -29.56 4.63
CA GLN A 94 -8.69 -29.62 3.30
C GLN A 94 -7.67 -29.32 2.18
N GLU A 95 -6.76 -28.37 2.39
CA GLU A 95 -5.65 -28.08 1.48
C GLU A 95 -4.72 -29.29 1.36
N ASN A 96 -4.35 -29.94 2.47
CA ASN A 96 -3.50 -31.13 2.47
C ASN A 96 -4.19 -32.34 1.82
N GLU A 97 -5.50 -32.51 2.04
CA GLU A 97 -6.29 -33.56 1.38
C GLU A 97 -6.45 -33.31 -0.12
N SER A 98 -6.62 -32.04 -0.53
CA SER A 98 -6.56 -31.62 -1.93
C SER A 98 -5.16 -31.83 -2.53
N ASP A 99 -4.09 -31.53 -1.80
CA ASP A 99 -2.70 -31.73 -2.23
C ASP A 99 -2.37 -33.24 -2.35
N ARG A 100 -2.89 -34.08 -1.45
CA ARG A 100 -2.80 -35.55 -1.53
C ARG A 100 -3.59 -36.11 -2.72
N LYS A 101 -4.80 -35.61 -2.98
CA LYS A 101 -5.61 -36.00 -4.15
C LYS A 101 -5.05 -35.47 -5.47
N SER A 102 -4.30 -34.37 -5.45
CA SER A 102 -3.67 -33.75 -6.63
C SER A 102 -2.20 -34.12 -6.85
N GLY A 103 -1.61 -34.95 -5.97
CA GLY A 103 -0.30 -35.57 -6.17
C GLY A 103 0.90 -34.69 -5.81
N ARG A 104 0.82 -33.90 -4.72
CA ARG A 104 2.01 -33.31 -4.09
C ARG A 104 2.54 -34.24 -2.99
N GLU A 105 3.11 -35.37 -3.40
CA GLU A 105 4.19 -35.97 -2.63
C GLU A 105 5.51 -35.39 -3.15
N THR A 106 6.33 -34.89 -2.23
CA THR A 106 7.76 -34.67 -2.46
C THR A 106 8.37 -36.02 -2.80
N ASP A 107 8.50 -36.32 -4.08
CA ASP A 107 9.14 -37.55 -4.54
C ASP A 107 10.65 -37.29 -4.71
N PRO A 108 11.53 -37.96 -3.95
CA PRO A 108 12.96 -37.92 -4.21
C PRO A 108 13.27 -38.67 -5.51
N GLN A 109 13.86 -37.97 -6.48
CA GLN A 109 14.56 -38.53 -7.65
C GLN A 109 13.96 -39.82 -8.24
N VAL A 110 12.90 -39.69 -9.05
CA VAL A 110 12.55 -40.75 -10.00
C VAL A 110 13.15 -40.41 -11.38
N PRO A 111 13.97 -41.29 -11.98
CA PRO A 111 14.56 -41.08 -13.29
C PRO A 111 13.48 -40.77 -14.35
N ARG A 112 13.79 -39.80 -15.21
CA ARG A 112 12.89 -39.16 -16.20
C ARG A 112 12.31 -40.12 -17.26
N GLN A 113 12.70 -41.41 -17.27
CA GLN A 113 12.42 -42.38 -18.33
C GLN A 113 11.16 -43.25 -18.12
N LEU A 114 10.42 -43.13 -17.02
CA LEU A 114 9.18 -43.90 -16.78
C LEU A 114 7.92 -43.05 -16.55
N ARG A 115 7.85 -41.86 -17.16
CA ARG A 115 6.55 -41.20 -17.32
C ARG A 115 5.80 -41.86 -18.49
N GLN A 116 5.16 -43.00 -18.23
CA GLN A 116 4.00 -43.38 -19.01
C GLN A 116 3.06 -42.18 -19.01
N SER A 117 2.79 -41.62 -20.18
CA SER A 117 1.92 -40.45 -20.33
C SER A 117 0.58 -40.81 -19.70
N ARG A 118 0.28 -40.29 -18.50
CA ARG A 118 -1.09 -40.29 -17.97
C ARG A 118 -1.94 -39.69 -19.08
N HIS A 119 -2.78 -40.52 -19.71
CA HIS A 119 -3.70 -40.07 -20.75
C HIS A 119 -4.43 -38.85 -20.18
N ARG A 120 -4.30 -37.70 -20.86
CA ARG A 120 -4.98 -36.48 -20.46
C ARG A 120 -6.47 -36.81 -20.41
N ARG A 121 -7.14 -36.51 -19.29
CA ARG A 121 -8.59 -36.69 -19.22
C ARG A 121 -9.23 -35.89 -20.36
N PRO A 122 -10.10 -36.50 -21.17
CA PRO A 122 -10.80 -35.76 -22.22
C PRO A 122 -11.63 -34.65 -21.59
N PHE A 123 -11.81 -33.55 -22.32
CA PHE A 123 -12.72 -32.50 -21.89
C PHE A 123 -14.17 -33.01 -21.89
N PRO A 124 -15.03 -32.48 -21.00
CA PRO A 124 -16.42 -32.90 -20.95
C PRO A 124 -17.13 -32.83 -22.31
N GLU A 125 -17.97 -33.81 -22.61
CA GLU A 125 -18.66 -33.91 -23.91
C GLU A 125 -19.66 -32.78 -24.13
N HIS A 126 -20.28 -32.27 -23.05
CA HIS A 126 -21.26 -31.19 -23.13
C HIS A 126 -20.66 -29.81 -23.49
N LEU A 127 -19.34 -29.65 -23.46
CA LEU A 127 -18.72 -28.39 -23.88
C LEU A 127 -18.77 -28.24 -25.40
N PRO A 128 -19.15 -27.06 -25.92
CA PRO A 128 -19.18 -26.82 -27.36
C PRO A 128 -17.77 -26.96 -27.96
N ARG A 129 -17.68 -27.63 -29.11
CA ARG A 129 -16.42 -27.86 -29.83
C ARG A 129 -16.38 -27.02 -31.10
N GLU A 130 -15.37 -26.17 -31.23
CA GLU A 130 -15.04 -25.47 -32.47
C GLU A 130 -13.89 -26.22 -33.14
N ILE A 131 -14.11 -26.69 -34.37
CA ILE A 131 -13.14 -27.50 -35.10
C ILE A 131 -12.44 -26.62 -36.14
N ASN A 132 -11.15 -26.39 -35.92
CA ASN A 132 -10.30 -25.64 -36.85
C ASN A 132 -9.42 -26.63 -37.61
N ARG A 133 -9.80 -26.92 -38.86
CA ARG A 133 -9.07 -27.84 -39.73
C ARG A 133 -8.04 -27.07 -40.56
N LEU A 134 -6.77 -27.45 -40.44
CA LEU A 134 -5.62 -26.82 -41.09
C LEU A 134 -5.06 -27.78 -42.13
N GLU A 135 -5.10 -27.34 -43.38
CA GLU A 135 -4.45 -28.00 -44.51
C GLU A 135 -2.98 -27.55 -44.60
N PRO A 136 -2.06 -28.43 -45.07
CA PRO A 136 -0.71 -28.02 -45.45
C PRO A 136 -0.76 -26.86 -46.46
N ALA A 137 0.19 -25.92 -46.37
CA ALA A 137 0.28 -24.81 -47.30
C ALA A 137 0.76 -25.28 -48.69
N GLU A 138 1.50 -26.38 -48.71
CA GLU A 138 2.06 -27.02 -49.88
C GLU A 138 0.96 -27.68 -50.72
N THR A 139 0.86 -27.29 -51.98
CA THR A 139 -0.04 -27.92 -52.98
C THR A 139 0.62 -29.07 -53.73
N CYS A 140 1.95 -29.17 -53.70
CA CYS A 140 2.75 -30.26 -54.27
C CYS A 140 3.92 -30.60 -53.34
N CYS A 141 4.51 -31.79 -53.53
CA CYS A 141 5.65 -32.23 -52.72
C CYS A 141 6.83 -31.25 -52.84
N PRO A 142 7.36 -30.73 -51.72
CA PRO A 142 8.47 -29.77 -51.74
C PRO A 142 9.79 -30.39 -52.21
N GLU A 143 9.93 -31.72 -52.16
CA GLU A 143 11.17 -32.42 -52.54
C GLU A 143 11.20 -32.83 -54.02
N CYS A 144 10.08 -33.33 -54.56
CA CYS A 144 10.06 -33.89 -55.93
C CYS A 144 8.96 -33.32 -56.84
N GLY A 145 8.13 -32.38 -56.36
CA GLY A 145 7.01 -31.81 -57.11
C GLY A 145 5.86 -32.78 -57.40
N GLY A 146 5.87 -33.98 -56.81
CA GLY A 146 4.79 -34.96 -56.94
C GLY A 146 3.48 -34.54 -56.26
N GLU A 147 2.40 -35.24 -56.60
CA GLU A 147 1.08 -35.03 -55.98
C GLU A 147 1.08 -35.47 -54.51
N LEU A 148 0.22 -34.82 -53.72
CA LEU A 148 0.09 -35.01 -52.28
C LEU A 148 -1.27 -35.62 -51.96
N ASP A 149 -1.27 -36.85 -51.46
CA ASP A 149 -2.48 -37.57 -51.05
C ASP A 149 -2.68 -37.53 -49.53
N PHE A 150 -3.92 -37.67 -49.10
CA PHE A 150 -4.28 -37.71 -47.67
C PHE A 150 -3.61 -38.90 -46.97
N LEU A 151 -2.85 -38.61 -45.92
CA LEU A 151 -2.22 -39.64 -45.08
C LEU A 151 -2.98 -39.83 -43.76
N GLY A 152 -3.43 -38.74 -43.14
CA GLY A 152 -4.10 -38.80 -41.85
C GLY A 152 -4.26 -37.44 -41.20
N GLU A 153 -4.73 -37.42 -39.96
CA GLU A 153 -4.97 -36.19 -39.21
C GLU A 153 -4.36 -36.29 -37.81
N VAL A 154 -3.87 -35.15 -37.31
CA VAL A 154 -3.46 -35.00 -35.91
C VAL A 154 -4.31 -33.91 -35.28
N SER A 155 -5.05 -34.27 -34.24
CA SER A 155 -5.89 -33.33 -33.51
C SER A 155 -5.32 -32.96 -32.14
N ALA A 156 -5.46 -31.70 -31.75
CA ALA A 156 -5.17 -31.22 -30.41
C ALA A 156 -6.31 -30.34 -29.89
N GLU A 157 -6.76 -30.59 -28.66
CA GLU A 157 -7.80 -29.82 -28.01
C GLU A 157 -7.24 -28.79 -27.02
N GLN A 158 -7.89 -27.65 -26.93
CA GLN A 158 -7.65 -26.59 -25.94
C GLN A 158 -8.98 -26.12 -25.36
N LEU A 159 -9.00 -25.84 -24.06
CA LEU A 159 -10.09 -25.21 -23.36
C LEU A 159 -9.93 -23.70 -23.42
N GLU A 160 -10.92 -23.01 -23.97
CA GLU A 160 -10.94 -21.57 -24.15
C GLU A 160 -12.14 -20.96 -23.44
N LEU A 161 -11.98 -19.73 -22.94
CA LEU A 161 -13.07 -18.91 -22.42
C LEU A 161 -13.38 -17.80 -23.41
N VAL A 162 -14.59 -17.81 -23.99
CA VAL A 162 -15.07 -16.75 -24.89
C VAL A 162 -16.29 -16.11 -24.29
N THR A 163 -16.25 -14.77 -24.14
CA THR A 163 -17.24 -13.88 -23.49
C THR A 163 -17.58 -14.23 -22.05
N SER A 164 -18.07 -15.44 -21.77
CA SER A 164 -18.24 -16.05 -20.44
C SER A 164 -18.50 -17.57 -20.50
N ALA A 165 -18.38 -18.19 -21.69
CA ALA A 165 -18.64 -19.61 -21.89
C ALA A 165 -17.33 -20.35 -22.18
N LEU A 166 -17.16 -21.50 -21.54
CA LEU A 166 -16.09 -22.42 -21.89
C LEU A 166 -16.42 -23.16 -23.18
N LYS A 167 -15.45 -23.21 -24.09
CA LYS A 167 -15.50 -24.00 -25.32
C LYS A 167 -14.21 -24.78 -25.51
N VAL A 168 -14.29 -25.86 -26.26
CA VAL A 168 -13.11 -26.64 -26.66
C VAL A 168 -12.77 -26.27 -28.11
N ILE A 169 -11.58 -25.72 -28.32
CA ILE A 169 -11.03 -25.52 -29.65
C ILE A 169 -10.27 -26.79 -30.03
N ARG A 170 -10.76 -27.52 -31.02
CA ARG A 170 -10.09 -28.70 -31.58
C ARG A 170 -9.39 -28.28 -32.87
N THR A 171 -8.07 -28.17 -32.82
CA THR A 171 -7.25 -27.95 -34.02
C THR A 171 -6.93 -29.30 -34.66
N VAL A 172 -7.35 -29.51 -35.89
CA VAL A 172 -7.08 -30.71 -36.69
C VAL A 172 -6.08 -30.33 -37.77
N ARG A 173 -4.90 -30.95 -37.79
CA ARG A 173 -3.88 -30.72 -38.81
C ARG A 173 -3.83 -31.91 -39.74
N VAL A 174 -4.09 -31.67 -41.02
CA VAL A 174 -4.09 -32.69 -42.06
C VAL A 174 -2.65 -32.99 -42.46
N LYS A 175 -2.32 -34.27 -42.51
CA LYS A 175 -1.07 -34.79 -43.05
C LYS A 175 -1.31 -35.30 -44.46
N LYS A 176 -0.46 -34.89 -45.39
CA LYS A 176 -0.44 -35.44 -46.75
C LYS A 176 0.91 -36.07 -47.02
N ALA A 177 0.92 -37.16 -47.77
CA ALA A 177 2.13 -37.84 -48.20
C ALA A 177 2.27 -37.73 -49.72
N CYS A 178 3.49 -37.56 -50.19
CA CYS A 178 3.77 -37.58 -51.62
C CYS A 178 3.63 -39.00 -52.18
N THR A 179 2.89 -39.15 -53.28
CA THR A 179 2.68 -40.44 -53.95
C THR A 179 3.91 -41.00 -54.66
N LYS A 180 5.00 -40.22 -54.77
CA LYS A 180 6.24 -40.61 -55.47
C LYS A 180 7.43 -40.92 -54.56
N CYS A 181 7.55 -40.21 -53.45
CA CYS A 181 8.75 -40.24 -52.60
C CYS A 181 8.45 -40.31 -51.10
N ASP A 182 7.18 -40.48 -50.72
CA ASP A 182 6.71 -40.61 -49.33
C ASP A 182 7.02 -39.42 -48.41
N CYS A 183 7.48 -38.28 -48.95
CA CYS A 183 7.64 -37.03 -48.20
C CYS A 183 6.29 -36.58 -47.59
N ILE A 184 6.28 -36.31 -46.28
CA ILE A 184 5.08 -35.93 -45.53
C ILE A 184 5.06 -34.42 -45.29
N VAL A 185 3.97 -33.77 -45.66
CA VAL A 185 3.70 -32.36 -45.34
C VAL A 185 2.54 -32.26 -44.34
N GLU A 186 2.65 -31.33 -43.41
CA GLU A 186 1.66 -31.05 -42.36
C GLU A 186 1.67 -29.55 -42.06
N ALA A 187 0.49 -28.96 -41.84
CA ALA A 187 0.41 -27.59 -41.36
C ALA A 187 1.18 -27.43 -40.03
N PRO A 188 1.90 -26.31 -39.81
CA PRO A 188 2.55 -26.05 -38.53
C PRO A 188 1.50 -25.96 -37.41
N ALA A 189 1.88 -26.38 -36.21
CA ALA A 189 1.01 -26.22 -35.04
C ALA A 189 0.83 -24.72 -34.75
N PRO A 190 -0.41 -24.24 -34.51
CA PRO A 190 -0.62 -22.85 -34.11
C PRO A 190 0.19 -22.50 -32.86
N SER A 191 0.69 -21.27 -32.81
CA SER A 191 1.34 -20.74 -31.61
C SER A 191 0.35 -20.74 -30.43
N ARG A 192 0.87 -21.02 -29.24
CA ARG A 192 0.11 -21.07 -27.99
C ARG A 192 0.88 -20.34 -26.90
N PRO A 193 0.19 -19.67 -25.95
CA PRO A 193 0.86 -19.05 -24.81
C PRO A 193 1.70 -20.06 -24.02
N ILE A 194 1.15 -21.27 -23.79
CA ILE A 194 1.85 -22.35 -23.11
C ILE A 194 2.00 -23.51 -24.10
N GLU A 195 3.24 -23.86 -24.45
CA GLU A 195 3.53 -24.98 -25.35
C GLU A 195 2.93 -26.29 -24.83
N ARG A 196 2.24 -27.01 -25.71
CA ARG A 196 1.52 -28.26 -25.39
C ARG A 196 0.49 -28.11 -24.25
N GLY A 197 0.20 -26.88 -23.83
CA GLY A 197 -0.79 -26.55 -22.82
C GLY A 197 -2.20 -26.81 -23.32
N ILE A 198 -3.11 -27.03 -22.37
CA ILE A 198 -4.52 -27.28 -22.65
C ILE A 198 -5.38 -26.02 -22.51
N ALA A 199 -4.84 -24.91 -22.02
CA ALA A 199 -5.56 -23.65 -21.89
C ALA A 199 -5.34 -22.75 -23.11
N GLY A 200 -6.40 -22.12 -23.59
CA GLY A 200 -6.34 -21.00 -24.52
C GLY A 200 -6.05 -19.67 -23.82
N PRO A 201 -5.65 -18.62 -24.57
CA PRO A 201 -5.33 -17.30 -24.02
C PRO A 201 -6.45 -16.66 -23.19
N GLY A 202 -7.72 -16.79 -23.57
CA GLY A 202 -8.84 -16.21 -22.84
C GLY A 202 -9.05 -16.87 -21.47
N LEU A 203 -8.90 -18.19 -21.38
CA LEU A 203 -8.91 -18.90 -20.10
C LEU A 203 -7.73 -18.49 -19.21
N LEU A 204 -6.52 -18.36 -19.77
CA LEU A 204 -5.35 -17.90 -19.02
C LEU A 204 -5.56 -16.48 -18.48
N ALA A 205 -6.08 -15.57 -19.31
CA ALA A 205 -6.43 -14.22 -18.90
C ALA A 205 -7.44 -14.24 -17.74
N ARG A 206 -8.51 -15.05 -17.83
CA ARG A 206 -9.49 -15.20 -16.75
C ARG A 206 -8.85 -15.69 -15.45
N VAL A 207 -7.94 -16.66 -15.52
CA VAL A 207 -7.26 -17.17 -14.32
C VAL A 207 -6.44 -16.08 -13.63
N LEU A 208 -5.71 -15.27 -14.40
CA LEU A 208 -4.92 -14.17 -13.87
C LEU A 208 -5.79 -13.05 -13.29
N THR A 209 -6.82 -12.60 -14.02
CA THR A 209 -7.69 -11.51 -13.54
C THR A 209 -8.50 -11.94 -12.32
N ALA A 210 -9.02 -13.17 -12.31
CA ALA A 210 -9.72 -13.69 -11.15
C ALA A 210 -8.79 -13.74 -9.92
N LYS A 211 -7.55 -14.22 -10.10
CA LYS A 211 -6.59 -14.32 -9.00
C LYS A 211 -6.17 -12.94 -8.45
N TYR A 212 -5.80 -12.02 -9.32
CA TYR A 212 -5.12 -10.79 -8.93
C TYR A 212 -6.05 -9.57 -8.84
N CYS A 213 -7.01 -9.43 -9.76
CA CYS A 213 -7.95 -8.31 -9.77
C CYS A 213 -9.18 -8.57 -8.89
N GLU A 214 -9.64 -9.82 -8.84
CA GLU A 214 -10.85 -10.21 -8.08
C GLU A 214 -10.53 -10.89 -6.75
N HIS A 215 -9.24 -10.99 -6.41
CA HIS A 215 -8.76 -11.63 -5.18
C HIS A 215 -9.27 -13.06 -4.97
N LEU A 216 -9.50 -13.82 -6.04
CA LEU A 216 -10.03 -15.17 -5.98
C LEU A 216 -8.91 -16.20 -5.81
N PRO A 217 -8.84 -16.94 -4.68
CA PRO A 217 -7.85 -18.01 -4.53
C PRO A 217 -8.03 -19.10 -5.59
N LEU A 218 -6.92 -19.67 -6.07
CA LEU A 218 -6.95 -20.65 -7.17
C LEU A 218 -7.77 -21.91 -6.86
N TYR A 219 -7.83 -22.33 -5.60
CA TYR A 219 -8.68 -23.46 -5.20
C TYR A 219 -10.16 -23.14 -5.39
N ARG A 220 -10.58 -21.91 -5.06
CA ARG A 220 -11.97 -21.47 -5.23
C ARG A 220 -12.32 -21.29 -6.70
N LEU A 221 -11.38 -20.82 -7.50
CA LEU A 221 -11.55 -20.75 -8.95
C LEU A 221 -11.74 -22.15 -9.57
N SER A 222 -10.95 -23.14 -9.13
CA SER A 222 -11.14 -24.54 -9.52
C SER A 222 -12.55 -25.03 -9.23
N GLU A 223 -13.04 -24.85 -8.00
CA GLU A 223 -14.39 -25.25 -7.60
C GLU A 223 -15.49 -24.54 -8.39
N ILE A 224 -15.29 -23.26 -8.73
CA ILE A 224 -16.24 -22.50 -9.54
C ILE A 224 -16.33 -23.07 -10.95
N LEU A 225 -15.19 -23.37 -11.59
CA LEU A 225 -15.15 -23.94 -12.95
C LEU A 225 -15.74 -25.35 -12.99
N GLU A 226 -15.51 -26.15 -11.95
CA GLU A 226 -16.14 -27.45 -11.81
C GLU A 226 -17.65 -27.32 -11.64
N ARG A 227 -18.12 -26.46 -10.73
CA ARG A 227 -19.54 -26.29 -10.45
C ARG A 227 -20.33 -25.71 -11.63
N GLN A 228 -19.77 -24.72 -12.33
CA GLN A 228 -20.47 -23.99 -13.39
C GLN A 228 -20.37 -24.69 -14.75
N HIS A 229 -19.26 -25.38 -15.02
CA HIS A 229 -18.97 -25.91 -16.35
C HIS A 229 -18.62 -27.40 -16.36
N GLY A 230 -18.58 -28.07 -15.21
CA GLY A 230 -18.18 -29.48 -15.11
C GLY A 230 -16.69 -29.71 -15.41
N VAL A 231 -15.86 -28.65 -15.39
CA VAL A 231 -14.44 -28.75 -15.74
C VAL A 231 -13.59 -28.83 -14.48
N VAL A 232 -12.95 -29.98 -14.28
CA VAL A 232 -12.06 -30.22 -13.14
C VAL A 232 -10.64 -29.78 -13.51
N LEU A 233 -10.16 -28.68 -12.91
CA LEU A 233 -8.80 -28.17 -13.08
C LEU A 233 -8.09 -28.10 -11.72
N SER A 234 -7.01 -28.86 -11.53
CA SER A 234 -6.34 -28.86 -10.22
C SER A 234 -5.70 -27.50 -9.89
N ARG A 235 -5.65 -27.16 -8.59
CA ARG A 235 -4.93 -25.98 -8.08
C ARG A 235 -3.49 -25.91 -8.59
N VAL A 236 -2.80 -27.05 -8.65
CA VAL A 236 -1.42 -27.15 -9.15
C VAL A 236 -1.35 -26.75 -10.63
N LEU A 237 -2.28 -27.23 -11.46
CA LEU A 237 -2.33 -26.86 -12.87
C LEU A 237 -2.56 -25.35 -13.04
N LEU A 238 -3.52 -24.78 -12.33
CA LEU A 238 -3.78 -23.34 -12.35
C LEU A 238 -2.55 -22.54 -11.87
N SER A 239 -1.85 -23.02 -10.83
CA SER A 239 -0.63 -22.38 -10.34
C SER A 239 0.49 -22.41 -11.39
N ASN A 240 0.65 -23.52 -12.11
CA ASN A 240 1.64 -23.63 -13.18
C ASN A 240 1.30 -22.72 -14.37
N TRP A 241 0.01 -22.52 -14.67
CA TRP A 241 -0.42 -21.57 -15.69
C TRP A 241 -0.12 -20.14 -15.30
N VAL A 242 -0.36 -19.77 -14.03
CA VAL A 242 0.01 -18.45 -13.51
C VAL A 242 1.51 -18.22 -13.68
N ASP A 243 2.34 -19.18 -13.27
CA ASP A 243 3.80 -19.10 -13.40
C ASP A 243 4.25 -18.94 -14.87
N ALA A 244 3.72 -19.78 -15.77
CA ALA A 244 4.02 -19.67 -17.20
C ALA A 244 3.61 -18.31 -17.77
N CYS A 245 2.45 -17.77 -17.36
CA CYS A 245 2.04 -16.44 -17.80
C CYS A 245 2.93 -15.33 -17.24
N CYS A 246 3.40 -15.44 -15.99
CA CYS A 246 4.37 -14.51 -15.43
C CYS A 246 5.66 -14.48 -16.27
N HIS A 247 6.14 -15.64 -16.74
CA HIS A 247 7.30 -15.70 -17.64
C HIS A 247 7.01 -15.01 -18.99
N LEU A 248 5.85 -15.23 -19.60
CA LEU A 248 5.46 -14.55 -20.84
C LEU A 248 5.38 -13.02 -20.68
N LEU A 249 4.89 -12.57 -19.53
CA LEU A 249 4.75 -11.14 -19.21
C LEU A 249 6.06 -10.46 -18.81
N SER A 250 7.16 -11.21 -18.61
CA SER A 250 8.47 -10.64 -18.23
C SER A 250 8.92 -9.50 -19.15
N ALA A 251 8.77 -9.67 -20.47
CA ALA A 251 9.14 -8.63 -21.44
C ALA A 251 8.32 -7.34 -21.26
N VAL A 252 7.05 -7.45 -20.85
CA VAL A 252 6.20 -6.29 -20.55
C VAL A 252 6.64 -5.64 -19.24
N VAL A 253 6.98 -6.45 -18.22
CA VAL A 253 7.50 -5.95 -16.94
C VAL A 253 8.83 -5.23 -17.13
N ASP A 254 9.72 -5.75 -17.97
CA ASP A 254 11.01 -5.14 -18.28
C ASP A 254 10.82 -3.81 -19.03
N ALA A 255 9.94 -3.78 -20.03
CA ALA A 255 9.58 -2.55 -20.73
C ALA A 255 8.98 -1.50 -19.78
N LEU A 256 8.13 -1.93 -18.85
CA LEU A 256 7.52 -1.07 -17.83
C LEU A 256 8.57 -0.53 -16.85
N TYR A 257 9.52 -1.37 -16.41
CA TYR A 257 10.65 -0.96 -15.60
C TYR A 257 11.46 0.13 -16.30
N GLN A 258 11.87 -0.09 -17.55
CA GLN A 258 12.61 0.91 -18.33
C GLN A 258 11.83 2.21 -18.48
N TYR A 259 10.52 2.12 -18.76
CA TYR A 259 9.66 3.29 -18.86
C TYR A 259 9.59 4.07 -17.54
N VAL A 260 9.42 3.41 -16.40
CA VAL A 260 9.38 4.08 -15.08
C VAL A 260 10.73 4.70 -14.74
N MET A 261 11.84 3.98 -14.94
CA MET A 261 13.18 4.44 -14.58
C MET A 261 13.74 5.53 -15.53
N ASN A 262 13.15 5.73 -16.70
CA ASN A 262 13.48 6.85 -17.59
C ASN A 262 12.68 8.13 -17.29
N GLY A 263 11.89 8.16 -16.21
CA GLY A 263 11.20 9.37 -15.75
C GLY A 263 12.16 10.40 -15.14
N ARG A 264 11.78 11.68 -15.11
CA ARG A 264 12.51 12.73 -14.39
C ARG A 264 12.28 12.67 -12.87
N LYS A 265 11.17 12.06 -12.47
CA LYS A 265 10.72 11.89 -11.10
C LYS A 265 10.06 10.52 -10.94
N VAL A 266 10.36 9.83 -9.85
CA VAL A 266 9.70 8.58 -9.46
C VAL A 266 9.26 8.70 -8.01
N HIS A 267 8.05 8.23 -7.71
CA HIS A 267 7.61 8.04 -6.32
C HIS A 267 7.94 6.62 -5.89
N VAL A 268 8.40 6.44 -4.67
CA VAL A 268 8.61 5.10 -4.10
C VAL A 268 7.90 4.97 -2.75
N ASP A 269 7.26 3.83 -2.56
CA ASP A 269 6.66 3.39 -1.31
C ASP A 269 6.79 1.87 -1.20
N ASP A 270 6.50 1.30 -0.03
CA ASP A 270 6.49 -0.15 0.16
C ASP A 270 5.31 -0.63 0.98
N THR A 271 4.91 -1.87 0.74
CA THR A 271 3.87 -2.54 1.52
C THR A 271 4.40 -3.87 2.06
N PRO A 272 4.40 -4.07 3.40
CA PRO A 272 4.83 -5.33 3.98
C PRO A 272 3.78 -6.43 3.71
N VAL A 273 4.26 -7.61 3.30
CA VAL A 273 3.45 -8.79 3.03
C VAL A 273 3.94 -9.99 3.84
N LYS A 274 3.01 -10.81 4.33
CA LYS A 274 3.34 -12.08 4.99
C LYS A 274 3.60 -13.14 3.91
N VAL A 275 4.82 -13.64 3.87
CA VAL A 275 5.25 -14.68 2.93
C VAL A 275 5.50 -15.97 3.69
N LEU A 276 5.00 -17.10 3.18
CA LEU A 276 5.26 -18.40 3.78
C LEU A 276 6.78 -18.66 3.85
N ALA A 277 7.25 -19.19 4.98
CA ALA A 277 8.61 -19.69 5.14
C ALA A 277 8.55 -21.23 5.22
N PRO A 278 8.67 -21.94 4.09
CA PRO A 278 8.55 -23.40 4.05
C PRO A 278 9.45 -24.10 5.07
N GLY A 279 8.96 -25.18 5.68
CA GLY A 279 9.66 -25.93 6.73
C GLY A 279 9.52 -25.36 8.15
N THR A 280 9.13 -24.08 8.31
CA THR A 280 9.08 -23.43 9.64
C THR A 280 7.68 -23.36 10.27
N LYS A 281 6.63 -23.70 9.51
CA LYS A 281 5.21 -23.44 9.84
C LYS A 281 4.89 -21.97 10.15
N LYS A 282 5.80 -21.03 9.86
CA LYS A 282 5.65 -19.59 10.09
C LYS A 282 5.63 -18.81 8.77
N THR A 283 5.31 -17.53 8.87
CA THR A 283 5.51 -16.55 7.80
C THR A 283 6.69 -15.65 8.13
N LYS A 284 7.38 -15.16 7.10
CA LYS A 284 8.34 -14.06 7.16
C LYS A 284 7.73 -12.80 6.57
N LYS A 285 8.21 -11.63 6.98
CA LYS A 285 7.80 -10.35 6.41
C LYS A 285 8.66 -10.08 5.16
N GLY A 286 8.03 -10.09 3.99
CA GLY A 286 8.60 -9.56 2.75
C GLY A 286 7.96 -8.21 2.42
N HIS A 287 8.46 -7.55 1.38
CA HIS A 287 8.00 -6.22 0.99
C HIS A 287 7.72 -6.17 -0.51
N ILE A 288 6.65 -5.48 -0.88
CA ILE A 288 6.35 -5.10 -2.26
C ILE A 288 6.64 -3.60 -2.37
N TRP A 289 7.70 -3.27 -3.09
CA TRP A 289 8.07 -1.90 -3.45
C TRP A 289 7.24 -1.45 -4.64
N VAL A 290 6.79 -0.20 -4.60
CA VAL A 290 5.95 0.41 -5.61
C VAL A 290 6.68 1.64 -6.15
N TYR A 291 6.98 1.65 -7.44
CA TYR A 291 7.63 2.75 -8.12
C TYR A 291 6.66 3.38 -9.10
N VAL A 292 6.22 4.61 -8.83
CA VAL A 292 5.16 5.28 -9.58
C VAL A 292 5.76 6.41 -10.42
N ARG A 293 5.44 6.38 -11.72
CA ARG A 293 5.59 7.50 -12.65
C ARG A 293 4.19 7.98 -13.01
N ASP A 294 3.68 8.95 -12.27
CA ASP A 294 2.39 9.58 -12.54
C ASP A 294 2.45 11.08 -12.24
N ASP A 295 2.42 11.87 -13.31
CA ASP A 295 2.45 13.33 -13.26
C ASP A 295 1.19 13.95 -13.86
N ARG A 296 0.10 13.19 -14.00
CA ARG A 296 -1.17 13.70 -14.55
C ARG A 296 -1.74 14.84 -13.71
N ASN A 297 -1.63 14.75 -12.39
CA ASN A 297 -2.06 15.81 -11.47
C ASN A 297 -1.32 17.14 -11.70
N VAL A 298 -0.15 17.10 -12.34
CA VAL A 298 0.66 18.27 -12.62
C VAL A 298 0.68 18.65 -14.11
N GLY A 299 -0.30 18.14 -14.87
CA GLY A 299 -0.53 18.49 -16.27
C GLY A 299 0.31 17.68 -17.27
N SER A 300 0.96 16.60 -16.84
CA SER A 300 1.70 15.73 -17.76
C SER A 300 0.75 14.94 -18.66
N SER A 301 1.07 14.88 -19.95
CA SER A 301 0.42 14.02 -20.94
C SER A 301 1.07 12.64 -21.05
N GLU A 302 2.15 12.38 -20.30
CA GLU A 302 2.82 11.08 -20.31
C GLU A 302 1.92 10.00 -19.70
N PRO A 303 1.84 8.79 -20.31
CA PRO A 303 1.10 7.68 -19.74
C PRO A 303 1.56 7.35 -18.30
N PRO A 304 0.63 7.23 -17.33
CA PRO A 304 1.00 6.85 -15.97
C PRO A 304 1.44 5.39 -15.93
N ALA A 305 2.41 5.09 -15.08
CA ALA A 305 2.93 3.74 -14.91
C ALA A 305 3.28 3.45 -13.45
N VAL A 306 3.15 2.18 -13.07
CA VAL A 306 3.60 1.67 -11.78
C VAL A 306 4.38 0.39 -12.00
N TRP A 307 5.61 0.35 -11.51
CA TRP A 307 6.41 -0.86 -11.49
C TRP A 307 6.51 -1.39 -10.05
N TYR A 308 6.31 -2.70 -9.90
CA TYR A 308 6.33 -3.38 -8.60
C TYR A 308 7.55 -4.29 -8.50
N ALA A 309 8.20 -4.30 -7.34
CA ALA A 309 9.31 -5.21 -7.06
C ALA A 309 9.13 -5.89 -5.69
N TYR A 310 9.39 -7.18 -5.62
CA TYR A 310 9.35 -7.93 -4.37
C TYR A 310 10.75 -8.03 -3.75
N SER A 311 10.84 -7.84 -2.44
CA SER A 311 12.04 -8.20 -1.65
C SER A 311 11.70 -9.12 -0.46
N PRO A 312 12.61 -10.03 -0.09
CA PRO A 312 12.41 -10.95 1.02
C PRO A 312 12.54 -10.32 2.41
N ASP A 313 13.07 -9.10 2.48
CA ASP A 313 13.30 -8.30 3.70
C ASP A 313 13.21 -6.80 3.36
N TRP A 314 13.29 -5.95 4.39
CA TRP A 314 13.20 -4.49 4.29
C TRP A 314 14.58 -3.81 4.27
N SER A 315 15.55 -4.37 3.57
CA SER A 315 16.88 -3.77 3.45
C SER A 315 16.96 -2.73 2.32
N GLY A 316 17.57 -1.58 2.59
CA GLY A 316 17.83 -0.53 1.58
C GLY A 316 18.66 -0.99 0.38
N LYS A 317 19.38 -2.11 0.46
CA LYS A 317 20.09 -2.69 -0.70
C LYS A 317 19.16 -3.00 -1.88
N HIS A 318 17.89 -3.32 -1.60
CA HIS A 318 16.92 -3.66 -2.64
C HIS A 318 16.56 -2.40 -3.45
N THR A 319 16.25 -1.30 -2.77
CA THR A 319 15.94 -0.03 -3.43
C THR A 319 17.15 0.54 -4.16
N GLN A 320 18.36 0.39 -3.62
CA GLN A 320 19.62 0.69 -4.31
C GLN A 320 19.76 -0.08 -5.63
N ASN A 321 19.45 -1.39 -5.63
CA ASN A 321 19.52 -2.20 -6.85
C ASN A 321 18.44 -1.82 -7.85
N HIS A 322 17.20 -1.65 -7.40
CA HIS A 322 16.06 -1.29 -8.25
C HIS A 322 16.27 0.06 -8.95
N LEU A 323 16.74 1.06 -8.21
CA LEU A 323 16.95 2.43 -8.67
C LEU A 323 18.35 2.67 -9.25
N ARG A 324 19.17 1.63 -9.44
CA ARG A 324 20.53 1.77 -9.95
C ARG A 324 20.66 2.57 -11.26
N PRO A 325 19.80 2.39 -12.30
CA PRO A 325 19.89 3.19 -13.52
C PRO A 325 19.17 4.54 -13.43
N PHE A 326 18.34 4.76 -12.40
CA PHE A 326 17.54 5.96 -12.25
C PHE A 326 18.41 7.17 -11.86
N HIS A 327 18.04 8.33 -12.42
CA HIS A 327 18.60 9.64 -12.08
C HIS A 327 17.45 10.65 -12.08
N GLY A 328 17.47 11.60 -11.15
CA GLY A 328 16.43 12.62 -11.01
C GLY A 328 15.86 12.69 -9.61
N VAL A 329 14.59 13.09 -9.51
CA VAL A 329 13.91 13.32 -8.23
C VAL A 329 13.26 12.03 -7.73
N LEU A 330 13.68 11.57 -6.55
CA LEU A 330 13.02 10.47 -5.86
C LEU A 330 12.10 11.05 -4.78
N GLN A 331 10.79 10.86 -4.95
CA GLN A 331 9.82 11.22 -3.92
C GLN A 331 9.53 10.01 -3.03
N CYS A 332 9.92 10.07 -1.76
CA CYS A 332 9.81 8.95 -0.83
C CYS A 332 9.42 9.41 0.57
N ASP A 333 9.06 8.47 1.45
CA ASP A 333 8.96 8.74 2.88
C ASP A 333 10.35 8.84 3.54
N GLY A 334 10.37 9.06 4.86
CA GLY A 334 11.60 9.18 5.66
C GLY A 334 12.28 7.84 5.99
N TYR A 335 12.12 6.81 5.15
CA TYR A 335 12.75 5.52 5.40
C TYR A 335 14.27 5.60 5.21
N LYS A 336 15.02 5.31 6.29
CA LYS A 336 16.49 5.37 6.32
C LYS A 336 17.20 4.53 5.27
N GLY A 337 16.58 3.47 4.75
CA GLY A 337 17.19 2.67 3.68
C GLY A 337 17.37 3.43 2.37
N TYR A 338 16.78 4.63 2.23
CA TYR A 338 17.01 5.51 1.10
C TYR A 338 18.24 6.41 1.24
N GLU A 339 18.82 6.62 2.45
CA GLU A 339 19.92 7.60 2.68
C GLU A 339 21.08 7.43 1.68
N THR A 340 21.49 6.18 1.44
CA THR A 340 22.55 5.85 0.47
C THR A 340 22.25 6.26 -0.97
N LEU A 341 20.98 6.47 -1.33
CA LEU A 341 20.57 6.92 -2.66
C LEU A 341 20.86 8.41 -2.89
N PHE A 342 20.95 9.18 -1.82
CA PHE A 342 21.18 10.63 -1.82
C PHE A 342 22.64 11.00 -1.56
N SER A 343 23.48 10.00 -1.29
CA SER A 343 24.92 10.20 -1.08
C SER A 343 25.65 10.48 -2.40
N GLU A 344 26.62 11.39 -2.35
CA GLU A 344 27.58 11.67 -3.43
C GLU A 344 28.39 10.42 -3.83
N GLU A 345 28.52 9.45 -2.92
CA GLU A 345 29.23 8.19 -3.16
C GLU A 345 28.42 7.20 -4.00
N ARG A 346 27.14 7.47 -4.26
CA ARG A 346 26.30 6.63 -5.11
C ARG A 346 26.88 6.56 -6.51
N LYS A 347 27.04 5.34 -7.04
CA LYS A 347 27.39 5.14 -8.45
C LYS A 347 26.28 5.71 -9.35
N GLY A 348 26.64 6.68 -10.19
CA GLY A 348 25.68 7.47 -10.99
C GLY A 348 25.36 8.84 -10.40
N GLY A 349 25.94 9.19 -9.25
CA GLY A 349 25.66 10.43 -8.54
C GLY A 349 24.43 10.34 -7.61
N PRO A 350 24.26 11.33 -6.73
CA PRO A 350 23.14 11.36 -5.78
C PRO A 350 21.82 11.59 -6.51
N LEU A 351 20.75 10.97 -6.02
CA LEU A 351 19.39 11.35 -6.40
C LEU A 351 18.99 12.64 -5.68
N THR A 352 18.07 13.41 -6.27
CA THR A 352 17.46 14.55 -5.59
C THR A 352 16.31 14.04 -4.72
N GLU A 353 16.43 14.23 -3.40
CA GLU A 353 15.38 13.84 -2.47
C GLU A 353 14.19 14.81 -2.53
N ALA A 354 12.98 14.25 -2.54
CA ALA A 354 11.74 14.98 -2.29
C ALA A 354 10.91 14.25 -1.23
N ALA A 355 10.87 14.80 -0.01
CA ALA A 355 10.11 14.18 1.07
C ALA A 355 8.59 14.14 0.78
N CYS A 356 7.95 13.02 1.09
CA CYS A 356 6.53 12.82 0.84
C CYS A 356 5.67 13.50 1.92
N MET A 357 5.05 14.63 1.57
CA MET A 357 4.18 15.40 2.46
C MET A 357 2.99 14.58 3.00
N ALA A 358 2.48 13.61 2.24
CA ALA A 358 1.41 12.73 2.72
C ALA A 358 1.85 11.84 3.88
N HIS A 359 3.11 11.38 3.88
CA HIS A 359 3.67 10.59 4.97
C HIS A 359 3.99 11.45 6.19
N ALA A 360 4.57 12.64 6.01
CA ALA A 360 4.77 13.61 7.09
C ALA A 360 3.44 13.96 7.79
N ARG A 361 2.41 14.33 7.01
CA ARG A 361 1.06 14.59 7.53
C ARG A 361 0.45 13.38 8.25
N ARG A 362 0.66 12.16 7.76
CA ARG A 362 0.13 10.92 8.37
C ARG A 362 0.68 10.75 9.79
N GLY A 363 1.97 10.98 10.01
CA GLY A 363 2.57 10.89 11.35
C GLY A 363 1.86 11.78 12.38
N ILE A 364 1.57 13.02 12.00
CA ILE A 364 0.84 13.97 12.85
C ILE A 364 -0.61 13.52 13.06
N ASN A 365 -1.26 13.06 12.01
CA ASN A 365 -2.63 12.53 12.09
C ASN A 365 -2.74 11.31 13.01
N ASP A 366 -1.75 10.42 13.00
CA ASP A 366 -1.72 9.24 13.86
C ASP A 366 -1.56 9.58 15.35
N VAL A 367 -1.01 10.76 15.65
CA VAL A 367 -0.98 11.34 17.02
C VAL A 367 -2.32 11.97 17.37
N TRP A 368 -2.93 12.71 16.44
CA TRP A 368 -4.17 13.44 16.67
C TRP A 368 -5.43 12.56 16.70
N GLU A 369 -5.64 11.69 15.72
CA GLU A 369 -6.90 10.97 15.50
C GLU A 369 -7.38 10.12 16.70
N PRO A 370 -6.51 9.41 17.45
CA PRO A 370 -6.97 8.56 18.55
C PRO A 370 -7.62 9.31 19.72
N THR A 371 -7.21 10.56 19.97
CA THR A 371 -7.69 11.35 21.13
C THR A 371 -8.47 12.59 20.71
N ARG A 372 -8.12 13.19 19.56
CA ARG A 372 -8.68 14.45 19.02
C ARG A 372 -8.63 15.61 20.02
N THR A 373 -7.65 15.58 20.91
CA THR A 373 -7.48 16.59 21.99
C THR A 373 -6.20 17.39 21.87
N SER A 374 -5.26 16.98 21.02
CA SER A 374 -4.01 17.72 20.82
C SER A 374 -4.27 18.92 19.91
N ALA A 375 -4.45 20.09 20.53
CA ALA A 375 -4.60 21.37 19.82
C ALA A 375 -3.38 21.66 18.91
N THR A 376 -2.17 21.31 19.37
CA THR A 376 -0.95 21.45 18.57
C THR A 376 -0.97 20.56 17.32
N ALA A 377 -1.37 19.28 17.45
CA ALA A 377 -1.46 18.40 16.28
C ALA A 377 -2.58 18.85 15.31
N GLU A 378 -3.70 19.35 15.83
CA GLU A 378 -4.79 19.91 15.01
C GLU A 378 -4.33 21.15 14.22
N GLU A 379 -3.64 22.08 14.88
CA GLU A 379 -3.06 23.27 14.26
C GLU A 379 -2.05 22.92 13.17
N ALA A 380 -1.17 21.94 13.42
CA ALA A 380 -0.23 21.44 12.42
C ALA A 380 -0.94 20.88 11.19
N LEU A 381 -2.01 20.09 11.38
CA LEU A 381 -2.84 19.57 10.29
C LEU A 381 -3.56 20.69 9.53
N SER A 382 -4.01 21.73 10.22
CA SER A 382 -4.64 22.92 9.63
C SER A 382 -3.66 23.66 8.71
N ARG A 383 -2.46 23.97 9.20
CA ARG A 383 -1.38 24.62 8.43
C ARG A 383 -0.97 23.81 7.20
N ILE A 384 -0.85 22.49 7.34
CA ILE A 384 -0.62 21.60 6.18
C ILE A 384 -1.82 21.67 5.21
N GLY A 385 -3.04 21.78 5.73
CA GLY A 385 -4.25 21.98 4.93
C GLY A 385 -4.20 23.20 4.00
N GLU A 386 -3.62 24.30 4.45
CA GLU A 386 -3.42 25.51 3.62
C GLU A 386 -2.50 25.25 2.43
N LEU A 387 -1.42 24.48 2.62
CA LEU A 387 -0.54 24.06 1.52
C LEU A 387 -1.29 23.19 0.50
N TYR A 388 -2.15 22.28 0.97
CA TYR A 388 -2.98 21.44 0.09
C TYR A 388 -4.03 22.26 -0.67
N ALA A 389 -4.55 23.33 -0.08
CA ALA A 389 -5.46 24.25 -0.77
C ALA A 389 -4.77 24.93 -1.95
N ILE A 390 -3.53 25.41 -1.76
CA ILE A 390 -2.72 25.99 -2.85
C ILE A 390 -2.47 24.95 -3.95
N GLU A 391 -2.07 23.72 -3.59
CA GLU A 391 -1.82 22.64 -4.56
C GLU A 391 -3.08 22.25 -5.35
N LYS A 392 -4.26 22.37 -4.75
CA LYS A 392 -5.54 22.14 -5.42
C LYS A 392 -5.81 23.20 -6.49
N GLU A 393 -5.51 24.47 -6.22
CA GLU A 393 -5.70 25.58 -7.17
C GLU A 393 -4.77 25.48 -8.38
N ILE A 394 -3.52 25.05 -8.18
CA ILE A 394 -2.51 25.00 -9.25
C ILE A 394 -2.44 23.66 -9.98
N ARG A 395 -3.32 22.71 -9.64
CA ARG A 395 -3.37 21.37 -10.24
C ARG A 395 -3.56 21.49 -11.76
N GLY A 396 -2.76 20.75 -12.53
CA GLY A 396 -2.82 20.74 -13.99
C GLY A 396 -2.21 21.98 -14.69
N LEU A 397 -1.79 23.02 -13.95
CA LEU A 397 -1.13 24.18 -14.54
C LEU A 397 0.29 23.85 -15.04
N PRO A 398 0.83 24.62 -16.01
CA PRO A 398 2.20 24.47 -16.48
C PRO A 398 3.23 24.55 -15.34
N GLU A 399 4.36 23.86 -15.52
CA GLU A 399 5.44 23.77 -14.52
C GLU A 399 5.91 25.13 -14.01
N ALA A 400 6.13 26.08 -14.92
CA ALA A 400 6.58 27.44 -14.57
C ALA A 400 5.57 28.18 -13.67
N GLU A 401 4.27 28.03 -13.94
CA GLU A 401 3.23 28.68 -13.16
C GLU A 401 3.08 28.05 -11.77
N ARG A 402 3.13 26.72 -11.70
CA ARG A 402 3.16 25.99 -10.43
C ARG A 402 4.37 26.40 -9.58
N LEU A 403 5.54 26.53 -10.19
CA LEU A 403 6.75 26.98 -9.51
C LEU A 403 6.59 28.40 -8.97
N ARG A 404 6.07 29.34 -9.79
CA ARG A 404 5.82 30.73 -9.39
C ARG A 404 4.88 30.82 -8.19
N VAL A 405 3.78 30.07 -8.21
CA VAL A 405 2.81 30.04 -7.10
C VAL A 405 3.42 29.42 -5.85
N ARG A 406 4.14 28.30 -5.97
CA ARG A 406 4.82 27.65 -4.84
C ARG A 406 5.86 28.58 -4.18
N GLN A 407 6.64 29.31 -4.97
CA GLN A 407 7.63 30.25 -4.43
C GLN A 407 7.00 31.45 -3.71
N SER A 408 5.88 31.97 -4.24
CA SER A 408 5.22 33.16 -3.68
C SER A 408 4.26 32.87 -2.52
N ARG A 409 3.59 31.71 -2.52
CA ARG A 409 2.55 31.35 -1.53
C ARG A 409 2.94 30.18 -0.64
N SER A 410 3.36 29.05 -1.21
CA SER A 410 3.63 27.83 -0.42
C SER A 410 4.91 27.93 0.41
N LYS A 411 5.98 28.51 -0.14
CA LYS A 411 7.28 28.59 0.53
C LYS A 411 7.23 29.38 1.85
N PRO A 412 6.62 30.58 1.92
CA PRO A 412 6.47 31.28 3.20
C PRO A 412 5.73 30.46 4.26
N LEU A 413 4.59 29.84 3.89
CA LEU A 413 3.80 29.01 4.81
C LEU A 413 4.57 27.77 5.28
N LEU A 414 5.36 27.15 4.40
CA LEU A 414 6.16 25.98 4.74
C LEU A 414 7.30 26.33 5.71
N LEU A 415 7.94 27.50 5.53
CA LEU A 415 8.97 27.99 6.45
C LEU A 415 8.36 28.33 7.83
N GLU A 416 7.22 29.03 7.84
CA GLU A 416 6.52 29.33 9.09
C GLU A 416 6.10 28.05 9.83
N LEU A 417 5.59 27.04 9.09
CA LEU A 417 5.25 25.74 9.65
C LEU A 417 6.48 25.05 10.25
N TYR A 418 7.61 25.08 9.56
CA TYR A 418 8.86 24.48 10.03
C TYR A 418 9.34 25.14 11.34
N ASP A 419 9.47 26.47 11.34
CA ASP A 419 9.93 27.22 12.51
C ASP A 419 8.99 27.01 13.71
N TRP A 420 7.68 26.99 13.46
CA TRP A 420 6.68 26.71 14.48
C TRP A 420 6.77 25.27 15.02
N MET A 421 7.00 24.27 14.16
CA MET A 421 7.19 22.89 14.60
C MET A 421 8.44 22.75 15.48
N GLU A 422 9.57 23.32 15.07
CA GLU A 422 10.82 23.32 15.84
C GLU A 422 10.63 23.95 17.24
N GLU A 423 9.94 25.09 17.32
CA GLU A 423 9.57 25.72 18.59
C GLU A 423 8.76 24.76 19.48
N LYS A 424 7.72 24.12 18.92
CA LYS A 424 6.89 23.19 19.68
C LYS A 424 7.62 21.92 20.09
N VAL A 425 8.55 21.41 19.28
CA VAL A 425 9.40 20.28 19.66
C VAL A 425 10.23 20.64 20.89
N ALA A 426 10.78 21.85 20.96
CA ALA A 426 11.58 22.31 22.10
C ALA A 426 10.76 22.42 23.40
N ASP A 427 9.50 22.84 23.31
CA ASP A 427 8.60 23.03 24.45
C ASP A 427 7.88 21.75 24.92
N THR A 428 7.92 20.68 24.14
CA THR A 428 7.14 19.47 24.42
C THR A 428 7.92 18.44 25.22
N SER A 429 7.25 17.81 26.19
CA SER A 429 7.82 16.72 26.99
C SER A 429 8.22 15.53 26.13
N ARG A 430 9.36 14.89 26.45
CA ARG A 430 9.87 13.67 25.78
C ARG A 430 8.93 12.46 25.80
N LYS A 431 7.86 12.49 26.62
CA LYS A 431 6.84 11.44 26.67
C LYS A 431 5.72 11.63 25.64
N ASP A 432 5.63 12.81 25.04
CA ASP A 432 4.68 13.05 23.95
C ASP A 432 5.16 12.36 22.67
N ARG A 433 4.21 11.90 21.86
CA ARG A 433 4.48 11.29 20.55
C ARG A 433 4.60 12.35 19.46
N LEU A 434 4.17 13.59 19.74
CA LEU A 434 4.19 14.70 18.79
C LEU A 434 5.61 15.08 18.31
N PRO A 435 6.65 15.13 19.17
CA PRO A 435 8.02 15.46 18.72
C PRO A 435 8.66 14.45 17.76
N ALA A 436 8.14 13.22 17.69
CA ALA A 436 8.60 12.23 16.72
C ALA A 436 7.80 12.27 15.41
N ALA A 437 6.65 12.97 15.41
CA ALA A 437 5.78 13.15 14.26
C ALA A 437 6.07 14.48 13.53
N PHE A 438 6.55 15.48 14.25
CA PHE A 438 7.25 16.65 13.69
C PHE A 438 8.67 16.21 13.33
#